data_AF-A0A5K7YIZ7-F1
#
_entry.id   AF-A0A5K7YIZ7-F1
#
_cell.length_a   1.000
_cell.length_b   1.000
_cell.length_c   1.000
_cell.angle_alpha   90.00
_cell.angle_beta   90.00
_cell.angle_gamma   90.00
#
_symmetry.space_group_name_H-M   'P 1'
#
loop_
_entity.id
_entity.type
_entity.pdbx_description
1 polymer ?
#
loop_
_entity_poly.entity_id
_entity_poly.type
_entity_poly.pdbx_seq_one_letter_code
_entity_poly.pdbx_strand_id
1 'polypeptide(L)'
;MNEQHMENPCKIICFGDSITQAWAPLFAVRMAERHPDSSIETINMGVVSDTTVQGLKRLDRVISESPQVVLMAFGMNDWRKGIDLHRFKENLSRMAKQLLRNDIRLLLLTITPDNNLETGISGAIPLYNREIENVANRNGCRVVDLFSAFREKINPISEALYDEIHPNSLGEQVIVDELMDIVPLSQTVIVWTYNGEYCFCNYNCPYCYVTSEVNTGHAYDGQISRWHDGFRRRFGSSPLVFYLAFGEPMAGKGFYEILDMIASEPTWQAHITTNLSMPLERFVKTRIVREGRMQVNASFHPSQTDGDDFIKKLTFLRAHGVEPSVIYVMYPPQMKKFKDFFAICDALGFFVHVRRFRGDWRGNVYPQSYTEEERRFVARFCDRLTVRYMLNDFEDHSAKTASQLSYAGVNYMMVDDRGDVWRSPDFKGDKPMGNLFEENFKPLYRPAAYGGSFLGSVNIVASMRETGIYQLEGNHTWCFAKNGGVYRDAKGRIHYPLMVSDFDDSSLRRQLNWPFIDNNRGGIR
;
A
#
# COMPACT_ATOMS: atom_id res chain seq x y z
N MET A 1 -24.77 6.49 -0.80
CA MET A 1 -23.36 6.15 -1.05
C MET A 1 -22.59 6.63 0.17
N ASN A 2 -22.08 5.72 0.98
CA ASN A 2 -21.32 6.07 2.17
C ASN A 2 -19.93 6.51 1.73
N GLU A 3 -19.74 7.81 1.50
CA GLU A 3 -18.45 8.50 1.63
C GLU A 3 -18.09 8.69 3.12
N GLN A 4 -18.40 7.70 3.96
CA GLN A 4 -18.10 7.75 5.38
C GLN A 4 -16.75 7.09 5.61
N HIS A 5 -15.67 7.89 5.62
CA HIS A 5 -14.53 7.67 6.53
C HIS A 5 -13.53 8.85 6.65
N MET A 6 -13.95 10.10 6.41
CA MET A 6 -13.15 11.29 6.75
C MET A 6 -14.02 12.38 7.41
N GLU A 7 -14.76 12.05 8.47
CA GLU A 7 -15.49 13.04 9.30
C GLU A 7 -14.78 13.37 10.62
N ASN A 8 -13.45 13.26 10.68
CA ASN A 8 -12.69 13.93 11.73
C ASN A 8 -11.35 14.47 11.20
N PRO A 9 -10.92 15.67 11.62
CA PRO A 9 -9.59 16.15 11.36
C PRO A 9 -8.56 15.13 11.87
N CYS A 10 -7.58 14.79 11.03
CA CYS A 10 -6.46 13.96 11.46
C CYS A 10 -5.52 14.82 12.31
N LYS A 11 -5.58 14.65 13.64
CA LYS A 11 -4.68 15.28 14.59
C LYS A 11 -3.41 14.45 14.75
N ILE A 12 -2.28 15.05 14.44
CA ILE A 12 -0.94 14.48 14.51
C ILE A 12 -0.15 15.23 15.58
N ILE A 13 0.37 14.51 16.59
CA ILE A 13 1.25 15.11 17.59
C ILE A 13 2.70 14.74 17.29
N CYS A 14 3.55 15.77 17.19
CA CYS A 14 5.00 15.64 17.17
C CYS A 14 5.52 15.67 18.62
N PHE A 15 5.86 14.50 19.18
CA PHE A 15 6.16 14.30 20.59
C PHE A 15 7.65 13.98 20.80
N GLY A 16 8.40 14.95 21.31
CA GLY A 16 9.84 14.75 21.50
C GLY A 16 10.55 15.90 22.20
N ASP A 17 11.83 16.09 21.88
CA ASP A 17 12.68 17.10 22.50
C ASP A 17 12.84 18.38 21.64
N SER A 18 13.96 19.10 21.78
CA SER A 18 14.27 20.29 20.98
C SER A 18 14.38 20.00 19.49
N ILE A 19 14.85 18.83 19.09
CA ILE A 19 14.95 18.46 17.67
C ILE A 19 13.52 18.37 17.10
N THR A 20 12.60 17.77 17.84
CA THR A 20 11.17 17.72 17.48
C THR A 20 10.53 19.10 17.41
N GLN A 21 10.88 19.97 18.35
CA GLN A 21 10.38 21.34 18.35
C GLN A 21 10.76 22.09 17.06
N ALA A 22 11.95 21.83 16.52
CA ALA A 22 12.48 22.49 15.33
C ALA A 22 11.84 22.00 14.02
N TRP A 23 11.77 20.68 13.76
CA TRP A 23 11.27 20.17 12.47
C TRP A 23 9.74 20.11 12.34
N ALA A 24 9.00 20.06 13.45
CA ALA A 24 7.54 19.89 13.44
C ALA A 24 6.76 20.99 12.66
N PRO A 25 7.14 22.28 12.71
CA PRO A 25 6.52 23.31 11.88
C PRO A 25 6.66 23.05 10.38
N LEU A 26 7.84 22.63 9.91
CA LEU A 26 8.05 22.29 8.50
C LEU A 26 7.20 21.09 8.10
N PHE A 27 7.13 20.06 8.95
CA PHE A 27 6.25 18.91 8.72
C PHE A 27 4.78 19.32 8.59
N ALA A 28 4.29 20.21 9.46
CA ALA A 28 2.92 20.72 9.40
C ALA A 28 2.60 21.40 8.07
N VAL A 29 3.51 22.26 7.58
CA VAL A 29 3.37 22.93 6.27
C VAL A 29 3.31 21.89 5.13
N ARG A 30 4.24 20.93 5.11
CA ARG A 30 4.33 19.92 4.05
C ARG A 30 3.12 18.98 4.02
N MET A 31 2.57 18.64 5.19
CA MET A 31 1.32 17.87 5.27
C MET A 31 0.13 18.64 4.70
N ALA A 32 0.00 19.92 5.03
CA ALA A 32 -1.07 20.78 4.51
C ALA A 32 -0.96 21.01 3.00
N GLU A 33 0.26 21.24 2.48
CA GLU A 33 0.52 21.38 1.04
C GLU A 33 0.18 20.11 0.25
N ARG A 34 0.53 18.94 0.79
CA ARG A 34 0.32 17.65 0.12
C ARG A 34 -1.13 17.19 0.14
N HIS A 35 -1.87 17.56 1.18
CA HIS A 35 -3.25 17.12 1.39
C HIS A 35 -4.20 18.32 1.60
N PRO A 36 -4.33 19.20 0.59
CA PRO A 36 -5.10 20.45 0.72
C PRO A 36 -6.59 20.21 1.00
N ASP A 37 -7.12 19.06 0.55
CA ASP A 37 -8.52 18.67 0.75
C ASP A 37 -8.75 17.89 2.06
N SER A 38 -7.69 17.66 2.85
CA SER A 38 -7.78 16.96 4.13
C SER A 38 -7.68 17.93 5.30
N SER A 39 -8.55 17.78 6.29
CA SER A 39 -8.42 18.51 7.55
C SER A 39 -7.34 17.83 8.40
N ILE A 40 -6.10 18.32 8.35
CA ILE A 40 -4.97 17.78 9.13
C ILE A 40 -4.51 18.85 10.11
N GLU A 41 -4.49 18.52 11.39
CA GLU A 41 -3.98 19.37 12.46
C GLU A 41 -2.68 18.78 13.00
N THR A 42 -1.58 19.51 12.92
CA THR A 42 -0.30 19.08 13.49
C THR A 42 0.01 19.90 14.74
N ILE A 43 0.19 19.23 15.88
CA ILE A 43 0.51 19.87 17.16
C ILE A 43 1.96 19.57 17.53
N ASN A 44 2.75 20.63 17.68
CA ASN A 44 4.12 20.54 18.15
C ASN A 44 4.16 20.38 19.68
N MET A 45 4.60 19.22 20.15
CA MET A 45 4.86 18.94 21.56
C MET A 45 6.34 18.58 21.78
N GLY A 46 7.26 19.24 21.08
CA GLY A 46 8.69 19.23 21.35
C GLY A 46 9.05 20.14 22.52
N VAL A 47 9.85 19.63 23.47
CA VAL A 47 10.30 20.40 24.65
C VAL A 47 11.82 20.34 24.74
N VAL A 48 12.46 21.50 24.82
CA VAL A 48 13.93 21.60 24.91
C VAL A 48 14.45 20.77 26.08
N SER A 49 15.52 20.01 25.84
CA SER A 49 16.20 19.22 26.87
C SER A 49 15.40 18.04 27.45
N ASP A 50 14.22 17.72 26.93
CA ASP A 50 13.45 16.58 27.39
C ASP A 50 14.16 15.26 27.11
N THR A 51 14.05 14.33 28.06
CA THR A 51 14.39 12.91 27.88
C THR A 51 13.12 12.07 27.92
N THR A 52 13.22 10.77 27.70
CA THR A 52 12.09 9.85 27.90
C THR A 52 11.50 9.90 29.33
N VAL A 53 12.28 10.32 30.33
CA VAL A 53 11.78 10.50 31.72
C VAL A 53 10.80 11.68 31.80
N GLN A 54 11.10 12.80 31.15
CA GLN A 54 10.19 13.94 31.08
C GLN A 54 9.02 13.65 30.15
N GLY A 55 9.27 13.03 28.98
CA GLY A 55 8.25 12.56 28.05
C GLY A 55 7.17 11.73 28.76
N LEU A 56 7.58 10.76 29.58
CA LEU A 56 6.63 9.92 30.31
C LEU A 56 5.74 10.72 31.28
N LYS A 57 6.24 11.79 31.92
CA LYS A 57 5.46 12.64 32.82
C LYS A 57 4.42 13.49 32.12
N ARG A 58 4.62 13.79 30.84
CA ARG A 58 3.73 14.64 30.02
C ARG A 58 2.88 13.85 29.04
N LEU A 59 2.93 12.52 29.09
CA LEU A 59 2.18 11.64 28.20
C LEU A 59 0.67 11.82 28.33
N ASP A 60 0.15 12.03 29.55
CA ASP A 60 -1.29 12.23 29.77
C ASP A 60 -1.81 13.45 29.00
N ARG A 61 -1.00 14.51 28.86
CA ARG A 61 -1.33 15.68 28.04
C ARG A 61 -1.37 15.34 26.54
N VAL A 62 -0.48 14.46 26.07
CA VAL A 62 -0.52 13.97 24.68
C VAL A 62 -1.81 13.20 24.42
N ILE A 63 -2.18 12.31 25.35
CA ILE A 63 -3.39 11.48 25.22
C ILE A 63 -4.65 12.35 25.31
N SER A 64 -4.69 13.36 26.19
CA SER A 64 -5.87 14.23 26.35
C SER A 64 -6.23 15.02 25.09
N GLU A 65 -5.27 15.24 24.18
CA GLU A 65 -5.55 15.87 22.88
C GLU A 65 -6.33 14.96 21.93
N SER A 66 -6.48 13.67 22.25
CA SER A 66 -7.12 12.65 21.41
C SER A 66 -6.55 12.57 19.99
N PRO A 67 -5.21 12.47 19.83
CA PRO A 67 -4.58 12.42 18.52
C PRO A 67 -4.88 11.10 17.80
N GLN A 68 -4.94 11.11 16.47
CA GLN A 68 -4.96 9.88 15.68
C GLN A 68 -3.54 9.34 15.48
N VAL A 69 -2.53 10.22 15.43
CA VAL A 69 -1.13 9.85 15.19
C VAL A 69 -0.21 10.54 16.19
N VAL A 70 0.76 9.80 16.73
CA VAL A 70 1.89 10.36 17.49
C VAL A 70 3.19 9.99 16.79
N LEU A 71 4.01 11.00 16.49
CA LEU A 71 5.40 10.87 16.07
C LEU A 71 6.28 11.03 17.31
N MET A 72 6.84 9.94 17.81
CA MET A 72 7.62 9.94 19.06
C MET A 72 9.12 9.94 18.75
N ALA A 73 9.81 11.01 19.11
CA ALA A 73 11.23 11.23 18.85
C ALA A 73 11.96 11.64 20.15
N PHE A 74 12.55 10.66 20.84
CA PHE A 74 13.41 10.88 22.00
C PHE A 74 14.69 10.07 21.87
N GLY A 75 15.71 10.46 22.64
CA GLY A 75 16.92 9.67 22.81
C GLY A 75 18.20 10.49 22.75
N MET A 76 18.23 11.60 21.99
CA MET A 76 19.43 12.45 21.91
C MET A 76 19.85 12.98 23.29
N ASN A 77 18.90 13.54 24.04
CA ASN A 77 19.15 14.00 25.40
C ASN A 77 19.31 12.84 26.39
N ASP A 78 18.66 11.71 26.19
CA ASP A 78 18.75 10.55 27.09
C ASP A 78 20.19 10.03 27.18
N TRP A 79 20.83 9.78 26.03
CA TRP A 79 22.20 9.29 26.02
C TRP A 79 23.19 10.37 26.50
N ARG A 80 23.02 11.64 26.09
CA ARG A 80 23.90 12.75 26.53
C ARG A 80 23.80 13.05 28.02
N LYS A 81 22.64 12.79 28.65
CA LYS A 81 22.41 13.00 30.09
C LYS A 81 22.60 11.74 30.93
N GLY A 82 23.09 10.66 30.33
CA GLY A 82 23.44 9.42 31.04
C GLY A 82 22.25 8.57 31.50
N ILE A 83 21.10 8.66 30.82
CA ILE A 83 20.00 7.72 31.04
C ILE A 83 20.36 6.40 30.36
N ASP A 84 20.57 5.34 31.12
CA ASP A 84 20.98 4.05 30.58
C ASP A 84 19.94 3.42 29.64
N LEU A 85 20.41 2.50 28.77
CA LEU A 85 19.60 1.82 27.77
C LEU A 85 18.39 1.08 28.35
N HIS A 86 18.53 0.50 29.56
CA HIS A 86 17.43 -0.24 30.18
C HIS A 86 16.30 0.71 30.57
N ARG A 87 16.63 1.81 31.25
CA ARG A 87 15.67 2.84 31.63
C ARG A 87 15.05 3.53 30.41
N PHE A 88 15.84 3.84 29.39
CA PHE A 88 15.37 4.40 28.12
C PHE A 88 14.32 3.50 27.46
N LYS A 89 14.65 2.21 27.30
CA LYS A 89 13.75 1.19 26.75
C LYS A 89 12.47 1.03 27.56
N GLU A 90 12.57 1.03 28.89
CA GLU A 90 11.41 0.91 29.78
C GLU A 90 10.46 2.10 29.59
N ASN A 91 11.00 3.32 29.60
CA ASN A 91 10.19 4.54 29.41
C ASN A 91 9.49 4.54 28.04
N LEU A 92 10.22 4.26 26.96
CA LEU A 92 9.63 4.15 25.61
C LEU A 92 8.54 3.08 25.55
N SER A 93 8.79 1.90 26.14
CA SER A 93 7.81 0.82 26.19
C SER A 93 6.53 1.22 26.94
N ARG A 94 6.66 1.96 28.04
CA ARG A 94 5.52 2.46 28.82
C ARG A 94 4.73 3.52 28.07
N MET A 95 5.40 4.44 27.36
CA MET A 95 4.74 5.42 26.52
C MET A 95 4.01 4.76 25.35
N ALA A 96 4.69 3.84 24.64
CA ALA A 96 4.11 3.11 23.52
C ALA A 96 2.85 2.33 23.92
N LYS A 97 2.91 1.53 24.99
CA LYS A 97 1.75 0.77 25.48
C LYS A 97 0.58 1.65 25.91
N GLN A 98 0.82 2.85 26.41
CA GLN A 98 -0.25 3.76 26.80
C GLN A 98 -0.91 4.40 25.58
N LEU A 99 -0.12 4.87 24.60
CA LEU A 99 -0.67 5.42 23.36
C LEU A 99 -1.49 4.37 22.59
N LEU A 100 -0.95 3.16 22.42
CA LEU A 100 -1.63 2.09 21.67
C LEU A 100 -2.92 1.61 22.36
N ARG A 101 -2.99 1.62 23.70
CA ARG A 101 -4.22 1.29 24.43
C ARG A 101 -5.32 2.33 24.28
N ASN A 102 -4.98 3.53 23.82
CA ASN A 102 -5.93 4.58 23.47
C ASN A 102 -6.17 4.65 21.95
N ASP A 103 -5.86 3.56 21.22
CA ASP A 103 -6.03 3.45 19.76
C ASP A 103 -5.28 4.51 18.94
N ILE A 104 -4.19 5.06 19.50
CA ILE A 104 -3.35 6.06 18.84
C ILE A 104 -2.31 5.36 17.98
N ARG A 105 -2.24 5.72 16.69
CA ARG A 105 -1.19 5.21 15.79
C ARG A 105 0.16 5.83 16.16
N LEU A 106 1.10 4.99 16.57
CA LEU A 106 2.44 5.41 16.98
C LEU A 106 3.49 5.13 15.91
N LEU A 107 4.27 6.16 15.59
CA LEU A 107 5.53 6.03 14.84
C LEU A 107 6.69 6.42 15.76
N LEU A 108 7.68 5.55 15.84
CA LEU A 108 8.91 5.80 16.59
C LEU A 108 10.01 6.27 15.65
N LEU A 109 10.64 7.39 15.95
CA LEU A 109 11.69 7.98 15.12
C LEU A 109 13.05 7.62 15.72
N THR A 110 13.97 7.10 14.90
CA THR A 110 15.34 6.88 15.37
C THR A 110 16.05 8.22 15.59
N ILE A 111 17.01 8.24 16.51
CA ILE A 111 17.84 9.41 16.82
C ILE A 111 18.68 9.74 15.59
N THR A 112 18.65 11.00 15.15
CA THR A 112 19.51 11.52 14.08
C THR A 112 20.99 11.46 14.49
N PRO A 113 21.93 11.35 13.54
CA PRO A 113 23.36 11.40 13.89
C PRO A 113 23.72 12.74 14.56
N ASP A 114 24.56 12.67 15.58
CA ASP A 114 25.31 13.83 16.06
C ASP A 114 26.61 13.98 15.26
N ASN A 115 27.33 15.08 15.46
CA ASN A 115 28.66 15.25 14.90
C ASN A 115 29.53 16.11 15.82
N ASN A 116 30.27 15.45 16.71
CA ASN A 116 31.32 16.11 17.47
C ASN A 116 32.56 16.35 16.57
N LEU A 117 33.17 17.53 16.68
CA LEU A 117 34.29 17.93 15.81
C LEU A 117 35.54 17.07 15.97
N GLU A 118 35.75 16.45 17.14
CA GLU A 118 36.93 15.64 17.45
C GLU A 118 36.66 14.14 17.22
N THR A 119 35.49 13.65 17.63
CA THR A 119 35.19 12.22 17.64
C THR A 119 34.22 11.77 16.55
N GLY A 120 33.63 12.69 15.79
CA GLY A 120 32.59 12.39 14.80
C GLY A 120 31.26 11.95 15.44
N ILE A 121 30.56 11.04 14.76
CA ILE A 121 29.27 10.48 15.22
C ILE A 121 29.49 9.58 16.45
N SER A 122 28.70 9.80 17.51
CA SER A 122 28.73 9.03 18.75
C SER A 122 28.34 7.56 18.53
N GLY A 123 29.16 6.65 19.07
CA GLY A 123 28.87 5.21 19.10
C GLY A 123 27.69 4.83 20.00
N ALA A 124 27.19 5.74 20.84
CA ALA A 124 26.01 5.49 21.66
C ALA A 124 24.72 5.45 20.84
N ILE A 125 24.58 6.35 19.84
CA ILE A 125 23.33 6.53 19.09
C ILE A 125 22.81 5.21 18.47
N PRO A 126 23.63 4.38 17.78
CA PRO A 126 23.18 3.10 17.26
C PRO A 126 22.63 2.12 18.31
N LEU A 127 23.12 2.19 19.57
CA LEU A 127 22.64 1.33 20.66
C LEU A 127 21.22 1.74 21.10
N TYR A 128 20.95 3.04 21.21
CA TYR A 128 19.62 3.54 21.55
C TYR A 128 18.63 3.33 20.40
N ASN A 129 19.07 3.53 19.15
CA ASN A 129 18.24 3.27 17.97
C ASN A 129 17.81 1.80 17.89
N ARG A 130 18.69 0.86 18.27
CA ARG A 130 18.30 -0.55 18.40
C ARG A 130 17.22 -0.79 19.44
N GLU A 131 17.24 -0.06 20.55
CA GLU A 131 16.16 -0.17 21.54
C GLU A 131 14.85 0.46 21.06
N ILE A 132 14.90 1.54 20.27
CA ILE A 132 13.73 2.11 19.59
C ILE A 132 13.10 1.05 18.66
N GLU A 133 13.90 0.39 17.83
CA GLU A 133 13.45 -0.69 16.94
C GLU A 133 12.88 -1.88 17.72
N ASN A 134 13.53 -2.29 18.81
CA ASN A 134 13.05 -3.37 19.67
C ASN A 134 11.67 -3.05 20.29
N VAL A 135 11.48 -1.81 20.75
CA VAL A 135 10.19 -1.35 21.29
C VAL A 135 9.15 -1.33 20.17
N ALA A 136 9.49 -0.82 19.00
CA ALA A 136 8.56 -0.78 17.86
C ALA A 136 8.09 -2.18 17.47
N ASN A 137 9.03 -3.11 17.25
CA ASN A 137 8.75 -4.49 16.85
C ASN A 137 7.89 -5.24 17.88
N ARG A 138 8.16 -5.07 19.18
CA ARG A 138 7.37 -5.71 20.25
C ARG A 138 5.95 -5.20 20.35
N ASN A 139 5.69 -3.99 19.90
CA ASN A 139 4.39 -3.34 20.00
C ASN A 139 3.69 -3.20 18.62
N GLY A 140 4.25 -3.77 17.54
CA GLY A 140 3.70 -3.65 16.19
C GLY A 140 3.66 -2.21 15.67
N CYS A 141 4.56 -1.34 16.13
CA CYS A 141 4.65 0.06 15.70
C CYS A 141 5.59 0.21 14.50
N ARG A 142 5.41 1.28 13.73
CA ARG A 142 6.34 1.64 12.66
C ARG A 142 7.55 2.41 13.21
N VAL A 143 8.68 2.20 12.57
CA VAL A 143 9.90 2.99 12.78
C VAL A 143 10.09 3.91 11.58
N VAL A 144 10.46 5.17 11.83
CA VAL A 144 11.00 6.07 10.83
C VAL A 144 12.49 6.17 11.11
N ASP A 145 13.30 5.51 10.29
CA ASP A 145 14.74 5.44 10.51
C ASP A 145 15.42 6.71 10.00
N LEU A 146 15.54 7.74 10.84
CA LEU A 146 16.21 8.99 10.51
C LEU A 146 17.74 8.84 10.49
N PHE A 147 18.29 7.95 11.32
CA PHE A 147 19.73 7.77 11.44
C PHE A 147 20.38 7.37 10.11
N SER A 148 19.90 6.30 9.47
CA SER A 148 20.49 5.89 8.18
C SER A 148 20.11 6.86 7.05
N ALA A 149 18.97 7.57 7.14
CA ALA A 149 18.54 8.54 6.13
C ALA A 149 19.53 9.70 6.04
N PHE A 150 19.96 10.22 7.19
CA PHE A 150 21.00 11.23 7.25
C PHE A 150 22.32 10.70 6.67
N ARG A 151 22.75 9.50 7.06
CA ARG A 151 24.02 8.92 6.60
C ARG A 151 24.06 8.62 5.11
N GLU A 152 22.90 8.31 4.50
CA GLU A 152 22.78 8.03 3.07
C GLU A 152 22.69 9.31 2.24
N LYS A 153 22.04 10.35 2.75
CA LYS A 153 21.73 11.58 2.00
C LYS A 153 22.72 12.72 2.22
N ILE A 154 23.42 12.73 3.35
CA ILE A 154 24.28 13.85 3.78
C ILE A 154 25.70 13.35 4.00
N ASN A 155 26.67 14.00 3.36
CA ASN A 155 28.07 13.74 3.58
C ASN A 155 28.92 15.00 3.29
N PRO A 156 29.59 15.60 4.30
CA PRO A 156 29.65 15.19 5.71
C PRO A 156 28.38 15.56 6.50
N ILE A 157 28.05 14.77 7.54
CA ILE A 157 26.87 14.97 8.40
C ILE A 157 26.77 16.39 8.98
N SER A 158 27.90 17.02 9.27
CA SER A 158 27.97 18.40 9.77
C SER A 158 27.24 19.42 8.90
N GLU A 159 27.08 19.18 7.59
CA GLU A 159 26.35 20.08 6.70
C GLU A 159 24.85 20.17 7.02
N ALA A 160 24.29 19.15 7.67
CA ALA A 160 22.88 19.10 8.06
C ALA A 160 22.64 19.56 9.50
N LEU A 161 23.66 20.01 10.23
CA LEU A 161 23.56 20.45 11.62
C LEU A 161 24.02 21.91 11.76
N TYR A 162 23.43 22.67 12.68
CA TYR A 162 23.95 24.01 13.04
C TYR A 162 24.80 24.01 14.31
N ASP A 163 24.69 22.95 15.11
CA ASP A 163 25.59 22.63 16.21
C ASP A 163 25.94 21.12 16.19
N GLU A 164 26.37 20.53 17.30
CA GLU A 164 26.72 19.10 17.32
C GLU A 164 25.52 18.15 17.13
N ILE A 165 24.28 18.58 17.38
CA ILE A 165 23.13 17.67 17.47
C ILE A 165 21.86 18.18 16.79
N HIS A 166 21.72 19.48 16.61
CA HIS A 166 20.48 20.07 16.12
C HIS A 166 20.54 20.23 14.59
N PRO A 167 19.57 19.63 13.87
CA PRO A 167 19.43 19.81 12.44
C PRO A 167 19.25 21.28 12.05
N ASN A 168 19.95 21.71 11.00
CA ASN A 168 19.64 22.95 10.30
C ASN A 168 18.55 22.68 9.24
N SER A 169 18.21 23.67 8.41
CA SER A 169 17.16 23.53 7.39
C SER A 169 17.35 22.35 6.44
N LEU A 170 18.60 21.96 6.11
CA LEU A 170 18.87 20.78 5.29
C LEU A 170 18.55 19.48 6.06
N GLY A 171 18.95 19.40 7.33
CA GLY A 171 18.63 18.25 8.17
C GLY A 171 17.13 18.13 8.48
N GLU A 172 16.45 19.25 8.72
CA GLU A 172 14.99 19.29 8.89
C GLU A 172 14.28 18.78 7.63
N GLN A 173 14.74 19.16 6.43
CA GLN A 173 14.19 18.63 5.18
C GLN A 173 14.35 17.12 5.08
N VAL A 174 15.51 16.56 5.44
CA VAL A 174 15.70 15.10 5.46
C VAL A 174 14.70 14.42 6.41
N ILE A 175 14.51 14.96 7.62
CA ILE A 175 13.53 14.41 8.57
C ILE A 175 12.12 14.44 7.98
N VAL A 176 11.71 15.59 7.47
CA VAL A 176 10.35 15.79 6.96
C VAL A 176 10.10 14.93 5.73
N ASP A 177 11.05 14.78 4.81
CA ASP A 177 10.90 13.91 3.64
C ASP A 177 10.65 12.45 4.03
N GLU A 178 11.38 11.92 5.03
CA GLU A 178 11.14 10.57 5.55
C GLU A 178 9.75 10.43 6.19
N LEU A 179 9.31 11.45 6.94
CA LEU A 179 7.98 11.47 7.52
C LEU A 179 6.88 11.53 6.45
N MET A 180 7.08 12.33 5.40
CA MET A 180 6.12 12.47 4.30
C MET A 180 5.94 11.16 3.51
N ASP A 181 6.88 10.23 3.57
CA ASP A 181 6.75 8.90 2.95
C ASP A 181 6.00 7.90 3.84
N ILE A 182 6.12 7.99 5.17
CA ILE A 182 5.63 6.95 6.09
C ILE A 182 4.34 7.35 6.83
N VAL A 183 4.21 8.62 7.23
CA VAL A 183 3.02 9.10 7.93
C VAL A 183 1.76 8.89 7.08
N PRO A 184 1.79 9.13 5.74
CA PRO A 184 0.64 8.86 4.90
C PRO A 184 0.26 7.38 4.70
N LEU A 185 0.94 6.44 5.33
CA LEU A 185 0.63 5.00 5.21
C LEU A 185 -0.24 4.56 6.38
N SER A 186 -1.55 4.86 6.40
CA SER A 186 -2.41 4.57 7.57
C SER A 186 -2.73 3.09 7.77
N GLN A 187 -2.74 2.32 6.70
CA GLN A 187 -3.07 0.89 6.73
C GLN A 187 -1.86 0.08 6.25
N THR A 188 -1.92 -1.23 6.46
CA THR A 188 -1.05 -2.19 5.78
C THR A 188 -1.93 -3.10 4.93
N VAL A 189 -1.66 -3.16 3.63
CA VAL A 189 -2.32 -4.11 2.73
C VAL A 189 -1.55 -5.43 2.74
N ILE A 190 -2.26 -6.49 3.09
CA ILE A 190 -1.80 -7.86 3.10
C ILE A 190 -2.46 -8.60 1.94
N VAL A 191 -1.69 -8.94 0.92
CA VAL A 191 -2.12 -9.92 -0.09
C VAL A 191 -1.98 -11.29 0.54
N TRP A 192 -3.11 -11.84 0.99
CA TRP A 192 -3.09 -13.11 1.70
C TRP A 192 -3.48 -14.24 0.75
N THR A 193 -2.50 -15.03 0.34
CA THR A 193 -2.73 -16.23 -0.49
C THR A 193 -3.08 -17.42 0.41
N TYR A 194 -4.10 -17.27 1.23
CA TYR A 194 -4.47 -18.20 2.31
C TYR A 194 -4.76 -19.63 1.81
N ASN A 195 -5.24 -19.75 0.56
CA ASN A 195 -5.56 -21.03 -0.07
C ASN A 195 -4.41 -21.56 -0.94
N GLY A 196 -3.27 -20.85 -0.98
CA GLY A 196 -2.11 -21.09 -1.84
C GLY A 196 -1.97 -20.05 -2.96
N GLU A 197 -0.75 -19.86 -3.47
CA GLU A 197 -0.47 -18.94 -4.60
C GLU A 197 -0.98 -19.50 -5.95
N TYR A 198 -0.93 -20.83 -6.11
CA TYR A 198 -1.46 -21.57 -7.26
C TYR A 198 -2.62 -22.47 -6.82
N CYS A 199 -3.61 -21.85 -6.17
CA CYS A 199 -4.72 -22.53 -5.53
C CYS A 199 -5.93 -22.70 -6.43
N PHE A 200 -6.86 -23.56 -5.99
CA PHE A 200 -8.12 -23.88 -6.63
C PHE A 200 -8.82 -22.66 -7.25
N CYS A 201 -9.16 -22.81 -8.53
CA CYS A 201 -10.09 -21.96 -9.26
C CYS A 201 -11.08 -22.85 -9.99
N ASN A 202 -12.35 -22.51 -9.93
CA ASN A 202 -13.42 -23.23 -10.61
C ASN A 202 -13.59 -22.83 -12.08
N TYR A 203 -12.82 -21.85 -12.57
CA TYR A 203 -12.73 -21.46 -13.98
C TYR A 203 -11.41 -21.94 -14.59
N ASN A 204 -11.43 -22.25 -15.89
CA ASN A 204 -10.27 -22.63 -16.68
C ASN A 204 -10.06 -21.64 -17.85
N CYS A 205 -9.66 -20.42 -17.52
CA CYS A 205 -9.52 -19.35 -18.50
C CYS A 205 -8.24 -19.54 -19.35
N PRO A 206 -8.31 -19.47 -20.69
CA PRO A 206 -7.16 -19.77 -21.58
C PRO A 206 -6.07 -18.69 -21.58
N TYR A 207 -6.26 -17.60 -20.84
CA TYR A 207 -5.34 -16.47 -20.71
C TYR A 207 -4.91 -16.23 -19.26
N CYS A 208 -5.27 -17.14 -18.34
CA CYS A 208 -4.78 -17.09 -16.98
C CYS A 208 -3.31 -17.50 -16.96
N TYR A 209 -2.48 -16.77 -16.22
CA TYR A 209 -1.07 -17.10 -16.05
C TYR A 209 -0.86 -18.29 -15.10
N VAL A 210 -1.84 -18.57 -14.23
CA VAL A 210 -1.93 -19.82 -13.47
C VAL A 210 -2.63 -20.84 -14.35
N THR A 211 -1.87 -21.72 -15.01
CA THR A 211 -2.44 -22.74 -15.90
C THR A 211 -3.26 -23.76 -15.09
N SER A 212 -4.26 -24.38 -15.72
CA SER A 212 -5.08 -25.43 -15.09
C SER A 212 -4.29 -26.68 -14.67
N GLU A 213 -3.06 -26.84 -15.17
CA GLU A 213 -2.16 -27.94 -14.82
C GLU A 213 -1.49 -27.77 -13.44
N VAL A 214 -1.41 -26.53 -12.92
CA VAL A 214 -0.82 -26.20 -11.60
C VAL A 214 -1.88 -25.87 -10.54
N ASN A 215 -3.14 -26.19 -10.81
CA ASN A 215 -4.25 -25.91 -9.89
C ASN A 215 -4.32 -26.98 -8.79
N THR A 216 -3.48 -26.83 -7.76
CA THR A 216 -3.13 -27.89 -6.78
C THR A 216 -4.19 -28.18 -5.71
N GLY A 217 -5.40 -27.62 -5.82
CA GLY A 217 -6.47 -27.78 -4.84
C GLY A 217 -6.44 -26.71 -3.75
N HIS A 218 -6.79 -27.08 -2.51
CA HIS A 218 -6.90 -26.15 -1.38
C HIS A 218 -5.74 -26.34 -0.40
N ALA A 219 -4.99 -25.28 -0.10
CA ALA A 219 -3.89 -25.33 0.86
C ALA A 219 -4.27 -24.90 2.29
N TYR A 220 -5.46 -24.33 2.50
CA TYR A 220 -5.82 -23.78 3.81
C TYR A 220 -5.93 -24.85 4.91
N ASP A 221 -5.20 -24.63 6.02
CA ASP A 221 -5.02 -25.57 7.13
C ASP A 221 -6.18 -25.59 8.14
N GLY A 222 -7.08 -24.60 8.10
CA GLY A 222 -8.26 -24.52 8.97
C GLY A 222 -8.03 -23.89 10.35
N GLN A 223 -6.82 -23.44 10.70
CA GLN A 223 -6.49 -22.97 12.05
C GLN A 223 -6.72 -21.46 12.23
N ILE A 224 -7.98 -21.00 12.14
CA ILE A 224 -8.30 -19.57 12.07
C ILE A 224 -7.78 -18.73 13.25
N SER A 225 -7.79 -19.26 14.48
CA SER A 225 -7.27 -18.57 15.66
C SER A 225 -5.76 -18.33 15.58
N ARG A 226 -5.01 -19.29 15.04
CA ARG A 226 -3.56 -19.17 14.84
C ARG A 226 -3.25 -18.01 13.88
N TRP A 227 -4.02 -17.88 12.80
CA TRP A 227 -3.89 -16.79 11.83
C TRP A 227 -4.21 -15.43 12.45
N HIS A 228 -5.34 -15.32 13.17
CA HIS A 228 -5.72 -14.12 13.91
C HIS A 228 -4.60 -13.64 14.83
N ASP A 229 -4.12 -14.53 15.70
CA ASP A 229 -3.09 -14.21 16.69
C ASP A 229 -1.75 -13.88 16.02
N GLY A 230 -1.45 -14.54 14.90
CA GLY A 230 -0.30 -14.21 14.05
C GLY A 230 -0.35 -12.77 13.56
N PHE A 231 -1.45 -12.36 12.92
CA PHE A 231 -1.62 -10.99 12.43
C PHE A 231 -1.58 -9.96 13.57
N ARG A 232 -2.28 -10.22 14.67
CA ARG A 232 -2.26 -9.33 15.84
C ARG A 232 -0.88 -9.20 16.47
N ARG A 233 -0.14 -10.31 16.57
CA ARG A 233 1.23 -10.29 17.11
C ARG A 233 2.18 -9.46 16.25
N ARG A 234 2.07 -9.52 14.92
CA ARG A 234 3.00 -8.83 14.00
C ARG A 234 2.64 -7.39 13.70
N PHE A 235 1.34 -7.09 13.62
CA PHE A 235 0.86 -5.78 13.19
C PHE A 235 0.19 -4.98 14.32
N GLY A 236 0.01 -5.58 15.50
CA GLY A 236 -0.54 -4.92 16.67
C GLY A 236 -1.97 -4.43 16.45
N SER A 237 -2.21 -3.15 16.75
CA SER A 237 -3.47 -2.45 16.47
C SER A 237 -3.49 -1.74 15.11
N SER A 238 -2.45 -1.90 14.29
CA SER A 238 -2.40 -1.28 12.97
C SER A 238 -3.60 -1.72 12.12
N PRO A 239 -4.27 -0.79 11.43
CA PRO A 239 -5.30 -1.13 10.46
C PRO A 239 -4.74 -2.03 9.35
N LEU A 240 -5.44 -3.12 9.04
CA LEU A 240 -5.06 -4.08 8.01
C LEU A 240 -6.13 -4.15 6.92
N VAL A 241 -5.68 -4.26 5.67
CA VAL A 241 -6.54 -4.57 4.54
C VAL A 241 -6.11 -5.91 3.99
N PHE A 242 -6.96 -6.92 4.12
CA PHE A 242 -6.71 -8.25 3.57
C PHE A 242 -7.19 -8.31 2.14
N TYR A 243 -6.25 -8.33 1.20
CA TYR A 243 -6.53 -8.54 -0.19
C TYR A 243 -6.52 -10.05 -0.50
N LEU A 244 -7.71 -10.62 -0.65
CA LEU A 244 -7.91 -12.02 -1.02
C LEU A 244 -7.99 -12.11 -2.55
N ALA A 245 -6.95 -12.66 -3.14
CA ALA A 245 -6.80 -12.89 -4.57
C ALA A 245 -6.20 -14.27 -4.80
N PHE A 246 -5.87 -14.57 -6.07
CA PHE A 246 -5.40 -15.87 -6.53
C PHE A 246 -6.48 -16.95 -6.45
N GLY A 247 -6.43 -17.91 -7.38
CA GLY A 247 -7.52 -18.86 -7.60
C GLY A 247 -8.89 -18.16 -7.74
N GLU A 248 -9.93 -18.82 -7.23
CA GLU A 248 -11.22 -18.17 -6.91
C GLU A 248 -11.39 -18.11 -5.39
N PRO A 249 -11.17 -16.94 -4.75
CA PRO A 249 -11.20 -16.82 -3.30
C PRO A 249 -12.51 -17.27 -2.66
N MET A 250 -13.67 -17.03 -3.29
CA MET A 250 -14.96 -17.44 -2.72
C MET A 250 -15.18 -18.95 -2.76
N ALA A 251 -14.45 -19.67 -3.62
CA ALA A 251 -14.47 -21.12 -3.69
C ALA A 251 -13.41 -21.74 -2.76
N GLY A 252 -12.51 -20.94 -2.18
CA GLY A 252 -11.46 -21.42 -1.28
C GLY A 252 -12.03 -21.97 0.04
N LYS A 253 -11.37 -23.01 0.57
CA LYS A 253 -11.75 -23.62 1.84
C LYS A 253 -11.51 -22.63 2.98
N GLY A 254 -12.50 -22.41 3.83
CA GLY A 254 -12.39 -21.50 4.97
C GLY A 254 -12.69 -20.03 4.66
N PHE A 255 -13.16 -19.71 3.44
CA PHE A 255 -13.38 -18.32 3.02
C PHE A 255 -14.27 -17.53 3.99
N TYR A 256 -15.39 -18.11 4.44
CA TYR A 256 -16.31 -17.40 5.33
C TYR A 256 -15.77 -17.28 6.75
N GLU A 257 -15.08 -18.29 7.25
CA GLU A 257 -14.37 -18.28 8.54
C GLU A 257 -13.30 -17.19 8.57
N ILE A 258 -12.61 -16.99 7.44
CA ILE A 258 -11.67 -15.88 7.23
C ILE A 258 -12.39 -14.54 7.25
N LEU A 259 -13.52 -14.39 6.57
CA LEU A 259 -14.29 -13.15 6.61
C LEU A 259 -14.78 -12.82 8.03
N ASP A 260 -15.21 -13.83 8.79
CA ASP A 260 -15.65 -13.67 10.18
C ASP A 260 -14.48 -13.26 11.09
N MET A 261 -13.29 -13.85 10.91
CA MET A 261 -12.05 -13.44 11.59
C MET A 261 -11.65 -12.01 11.24
N ILE A 262 -11.73 -11.63 9.97
CA ILE A 262 -11.43 -10.25 9.57
C ILE A 262 -12.45 -9.29 10.19
N ALA A 263 -13.72 -9.70 10.24
CA ALA A 263 -14.78 -8.90 10.80
C ALA A 263 -14.71 -8.76 12.33
N SER A 264 -14.03 -9.67 13.05
CA SER A 264 -13.91 -9.59 14.51
C SER A 264 -13.02 -8.43 14.96
N GLU A 265 -12.14 -7.95 14.09
CA GLU A 265 -11.27 -6.81 14.35
C GLU A 265 -11.85 -5.52 13.71
N PRO A 266 -12.04 -4.44 14.49
CA PRO A 266 -12.76 -3.24 14.02
C PRO A 266 -11.97 -2.45 12.97
N THR A 267 -10.64 -2.51 13.01
CA THR A 267 -9.75 -1.77 12.10
C THR A 267 -9.34 -2.57 10.87
N TRP A 268 -9.81 -3.81 10.74
CA TRP A 268 -9.48 -4.68 9.62
C TRP A 268 -10.51 -4.55 8.50
N GLN A 269 -10.08 -4.73 7.25
CA GLN A 269 -10.94 -4.68 6.06
C GLN A 269 -10.62 -5.85 5.13
N ALA A 270 -11.55 -6.20 4.24
CA ALA A 270 -11.34 -7.25 3.25
C ALA A 270 -11.58 -6.71 1.84
N HIS A 271 -10.62 -6.93 0.95
CA HIS A 271 -10.76 -6.67 -0.48
C HIS A 271 -10.67 -8.00 -1.21
N ILE A 272 -11.54 -8.24 -2.18
CA ILE A 272 -11.52 -9.50 -2.95
C ILE A 272 -11.45 -9.23 -4.45
N THR A 273 -10.68 -10.03 -5.18
CA THR A 273 -10.84 -10.20 -6.62
C THR A 273 -11.50 -11.55 -6.88
N THR A 274 -12.71 -11.56 -7.44
CA THR A 274 -13.51 -12.78 -7.65
C THR A 274 -14.13 -12.78 -9.04
N ASN A 275 -14.28 -13.98 -9.61
CA ASN A 275 -14.98 -14.20 -10.87
C ASN A 275 -16.53 -14.21 -10.71
N LEU A 276 -17.04 -14.04 -9.48
CA LEU A 276 -18.47 -14.07 -9.12
C LEU A 276 -19.21 -15.36 -9.53
N SER A 277 -18.50 -16.48 -9.62
CA SER A 277 -19.11 -17.79 -9.88
C SER A 277 -19.90 -18.34 -8.69
N MET A 278 -19.54 -17.95 -7.47
CA MET A 278 -20.15 -18.48 -6.24
C MET A 278 -21.44 -17.74 -5.86
N PRO A 279 -22.41 -18.41 -5.19
CA PRO A 279 -23.64 -17.77 -4.70
C PRO A 279 -23.36 -16.62 -3.72
N LEU A 280 -24.08 -15.51 -3.87
CA LEU A 280 -23.80 -14.25 -3.17
C LEU A 280 -24.69 -14.03 -1.93
N GLU A 281 -25.74 -14.84 -1.73
CA GLU A 281 -26.74 -14.65 -0.67
C GLU A 281 -26.15 -14.76 0.72
N ARG A 282 -25.17 -15.66 0.92
CA ARG A 282 -24.40 -15.76 2.17
C ARG A 282 -23.38 -14.63 2.26
N PHE A 283 -22.68 -14.33 1.17
CA PHE A 283 -21.64 -13.29 1.11
C PHE A 283 -22.14 -11.93 1.57
N VAL A 284 -23.28 -11.44 1.03
CA VAL A 284 -23.81 -10.11 1.39
C VAL A 284 -24.34 -10.02 2.83
N LYS A 285 -24.56 -11.17 3.49
CA LYS A 285 -25.00 -11.23 4.89
C LYS A 285 -23.85 -11.26 5.89
N THR A 286 -22.61 -11.42 5.43
CA THR A 286 -21.44 -11.41 6.30
C THR A 286 -21.29 -10.07 7.01
N ARG A 287 -20.72 -10.11 8.23
CA ARG A 287 -20.54 -8.91 9.05
C ARG A 287 -19.68 -7.86 8.34
N ILE A 288 -18.59 -8.30 7.70
CA ILE A 288 -17.67 -7.41 6.98
C ILE A 288 -18.35 -6.61 5.85
N VAL A 289 -19.30 -7.23 5.13
CA VAL A 289 -20.08 -6.55 4.08
C VAL A 289 -21.09 -5.59 4.69
N ARG A 290 -21.85 -6.04 5.69
CA ARG A 290 -22.88 -5.22 6.34
C ARG A 290 -22.33 -3.97 7.00
N GLU A 291 -21.10 -4.01 7.46
CA GLU A 291 -20.38 -2.87 8.06
C GLU A 291 -19.66 -2.01 7.03
N GLY A 292 -19.77 -2.30 5.72
CA GLY A 292 -19.15 -1.49 4.67
C GLY A 292 -17.62 -1.63 4.58
N ARG A 293 -17.04 -2.69 5.16
CA ARG A 293 -15.58 -2.95 5.22
C ARG A 293 -15.11 -3.95 4.16
N MET A 294 -15.91 -4.15 3.10
CA MET A 294 -15.64 -5.08 2.00
C MET A 294 -15.59 -4.36 0.65
N GLN A 295 -14.48 -4.48 -0.08
CA GLN A 295 -14.36 -4.03 -1.48
C GLN A 295 -14.34 -5.23 -2.42
N VAL A 296 -15.09 -5.14 -3.53
CA VAL A 296 -15.15 -6.20 -4.54
C VAL A 296 -14.61 -5.72 -5.88
N ASN A 297 -13.64 -6.46 -6.40
CA ASN A 297 -13.19 -6.44 -7.78
C ASN A 297 -13.77 -7.65 -8.51
N ALA A 298 -14.81 -7.41 -9.29
CA ALA A 298 -15.53 -8.43 -10.03
C ALA A 298 -14.85 -8.65 -11.40
N SER A 299 -14.17 -9.77 -11.56
CA SER A 299 -13.45 -10.11 -12.80
C SER A 299 -14.37 -10.81 -13.78
N PHE A 300 -14.65 -10.17 -14.92
CA PHE A 300 -15.48 -10.76 -15.96
C PHE A 300 -14.64 -11.65 -16.88
N HIS A 301 -15.08 -12.89 -17.07
CA HIS A 301 -14.42 -13.89 -17.91
C HIS A 301 -15.37 -14.35 -19.04
N PRO A 302 -15.37 -13.69 -20.22
CA PRO A 302 -16.28 -14.00 -21.33
C PRO A 302 -16.14 -15.42 -21.92
N SER A 303 -15.07 -16.13 -21.57
CA SER A 303 -14.85 -17.52 -21.96
C SER A 303 -15.46 -18.52 -20.98
N GLN A 304 -16.03 -18.07 -19.86
CA GLN A 304 -16.50 -18.93 -18.76
C GLN A 304 -17.93 -18.62 -18.33
N THR A 305 -18.36 -17.37 -18.46
CA THR A 305 -19.72 -16.95 -18.12
C THR A 305 -20.26 -15.92 -19.11
N ASP A 306 -21.58 -15.84 -19.17
CA ASP A 306 -22.30 -14.88 -19.99
C ASP A 306 -22.37 -13.49 -19.34
N GLY A 307 -22.46 -12.45 -20.16
CA GLY A 307 -22.53 -11.06 -19.70
C GLY A 307 -23.76 -10.77 -18.85
N ASP A 308 -24.93 -11.31 -19.20
CA ASP A 308 -26.17 -11.01 -18.50
C ASP A 308 -26.19 -11.60 -17.08
N ASP A 309 -25.70 -12.83 -16.91
CA ASP A 309 -25.55 -13.44 -15.59
C ASP A 309 -24.59 -12.63 -14.71
N PHE A 310 -23.46 -12.21 -15.30
CA PHE A 310 -22.48 -11.40 -14.60
C PHE A 310 -23.07 -10.04 -14.16
N ILE A 311 -23.75 -9.32 -15.05
CA ILE A 311 -24.42 -8.04 -14.75
C ILE A 311 -25.48 -8.20 -13.65
N LYS A 312 -26.26 -9.29 -13.65
CA LYS A 312 -27.23 -9.58 -12.58
C LYS A 312 -26.55 -9.66 -11.23
N LYS A 313 -25.39 -10.33 -11.15
CA LYS A 313 -24.61 -10.44 -9.92
C LYS A 313 -24.00 -9.10 -9.47
N LEU A 314 -23.50 -8.29 -10.40
CA LEU A 314 -23.04 -6.93 -10.09
C LEU A 314 -24.18 -6.08 -9.48
N THR A 315 -25.35 -6.14 -10.10
CA THR A 315 -26.54 -5.40 -9.65
C THR A 315 -27.02 -5.91 -8.28
N PHE A 316 -26.94 -7.23 -8.05
CA PHE A 316 -27.22 -7.83 -6.74
C PHE A 316 -26.27 -7.31 -5.65
N LEU A 317 -24.96 -7.25 -5.91
CA LEU A 317 -23.99 -6.68 -4.97
C LEU A 317 -24.32 -5.21 -4.64
N ARG A 318 -24.58 -4.39 -5.66
CA ARG A 318 -24.93 -2.98 -5.50
C ARG A 318 -26.20 -2.80 -4.67
N ALA A 319 -27.23 -3.61 -4.93
CA ALA A 319 -28.47 -3.59 -4.16
C ALA A 319 -28.28 -3.91 -2.67
N HIS A 320 -27.17 -4.58 -2.31
CA HIS A 320 -26.79 -4.92 -0.94
C HIS A 320 -25.65 -4.04 -0.40
N GLY A 321 -25.42 -2.86 -0.99
CA GLY A 321 -24.48 -1.87 -0.48
C GLY A 321 -23.02 -2.09 -0.86
N VAL A 322 -22.73 -3.04 -1.76
CA VAL A 322 -21.37 -3.28 -2.28
C VAL A 322 -21.29 -2.73 -3.69
N GLU A 323 -20.46 -1.70 -3.94
CA GLU A 323 -20.23 -1.17 -5.29
C GLU A 323 -19.00 -1.86 -5.92
N PRO A 324 -19.19 -2.84 -6.83
CA PRO A 324 -18.08 -3.56 -7.42
C PRO A 324 -17.35 -2.73 -8.49
N SER A 325 -16.02 -2.85 -8.54
CA SER A 325 -15.26 -2.49 -9.74
C SER A 325 -15.22 -3.68 -10.69
N VAL A 326 -15.55 -3.48 -11.96
CA VAL A 326 -15.52 -4.52 -12.98
C VAL A 326 -14.11 -4.61 -13.57
N ILE A 327 -13.51 -5.79 -13.56
CA ILE A 327 -12.19 -6.04 -14.15
C ILE A 327 -12.36 -6.77 -15.48
N TYR A 328 -11.72 -6.27 -16.54
CA TYR A 328 -11.75 -6.91 -17.87
C TYR A 328 -10.33 -7.03 -18.44
N VAL A 329 -9.90 -8.27 -18.76
CA VAL A 329 -8.59 -8.51 -19.38
C VAL A 329 -8.69 -8.39 -20.90
N MET A 330 -7.81 -7.59 -21.53
CA MET A 330 -7.77 -7.38 -22.98
C MET A 330 -7.06 -8.52 -23.72
N TYR A 331 -7.46 -9.75 -23.45
CA TYR A 331 -6.99 -10.93 -24.18
C TYR A 331 -7.46 -10.85 -25.66
N PRO A 332 -6.59 -11.04 -26.67
CA PRO A 332 -6.93 -10.70 -28.05
C PRO A 332 -8.23 -11.32 -28.59
N PRO A 333 -8.55 -12.62 -28.34
CA PRO A 333 -9.83 -13.21 -28.75
C PRO A 333 -11.10 -12.54 -28.20
N GLN A 334 -11.03 -11.86 -27.06
CA GLN A 334 -12.19 -11.22 -26.42
C GLN A 334 -12.23 -9.69 -26.56
N MET A 335 -11.24 -9.06 -27.22
CA MET A 335 -11.24 -7.60 -27.44
C MET A 335 -12.46 -7.12 -28.24
N LYS A 336 -12.91 -7.91 -29.22
CA LYS A 336 -14.08 -7.55 -30.04
C LYS A 336 -15.39 -7.47 -29.23
N LYS A 337 -15.52 -8.29 -28.18
CA LYS A 337 -16.70 -8.32 -27.30
C LYS A 337 -16.69 -7.20 -26.26
N PHE A 338 -15.54 -6.55 -26.04
CA PHE A 338 -15.39 -5.58 -24.97
C PHE A 338 -16.29 -4.36 -25.14
N LYS A 339 -16.41 -3.81 -26.36
CA LYS A 339 -17.22 -2.59 -26.60
C LYS A 339 -18.67 -2.76 -26.17
N ASP A 340 -19.28 -3.87 -26.55
CA ASP A 340 -20.69 -4.15 -26.24
C ASP A 340 -20.89 -4.33 -24.73
N PHE A 341 -20.00 -5.10 -24.09
CA PHE A 341 -20.03 -5.28 -22.63
C PHE A 341 -19.78 -3.97 -21.86
N PHE A 342 -18.82 -3.16 -22.32
CA PHE A 342 -18.51 -1.86 -21.74
C PHE A 342 -19.72 -0.92 -21.84
N ALA A 343 -20.38 -0.86 -22.99
CA ALA A 343 -21.57 -0.03 -23.18
C ALA A 343 -22.69 -0.39 -22.19
N ILE A 344 -22.88 -1.69 -21.91
CA ILE A 344 -23.85 -2.15 -20.90
C ILE A 344 -23.42 -1.69 -19.50
N CYS A 345 -22.15 -1.87 -19.13
CA CYS A 345 -21.63 -1.44 -17.83
C CYS A 345 -21.75 0.08 -17.64
N ASP A 346 -21.40 0.86 -18.66
CA ASP A 346 -21.44 2.32 -18.67
C ASP A 346 -22.89 2.83 -18.54
N ALA A 347 -23.82 2.26 -19.29
CA ALA A 347 -25.25 2.57 -19.18
C ALA A 347 -25.81 2.29 -17.77
N LEU A 348 -25.25 1.29 -17.08
CA LEU A 348 -25.59 0.92 -15.70
C LEU A 348 -24.72 1.63 -14.65
N GLY A 349 -23.79 2.51 -15.06
CA GLY A 349 -22.90 3.26 -14.18
C GLY A 349 -21.89 2.40 -13.39
N PHE A 350 -21.53 1.22 -13.89
CA PHE A 350 -20.47 0.39 -13.33
C PHE A 350 -19.10 0.84 -13.83
N PHE A 351 -18.15 0.96 -12.91
CA PHE A 351 -16.77 1.23 -13.26
C PHE A 351 -16.11 0.02 -13.87
N VAL A 352 -15.55 0.17 -15.07
CA VAL A 352 -14.77 -0.87 -15.75
C VAL A 352 -13.29 -0.51 -15.73
N HIS A 353 -12.49 -1.31 -15.05
CA HIS A 353 -11.04 -1.22 -15.09
C HIS A 353 -10.48 -2.24 -16.07
N VAL A 354 -9.84 -1.74 -17.12
CA VAL A 354 -9.21 -2.58 -18.14
C VAL A 354 -7.83 -3.05 -17.66
N ARG A 355 -7.54 -4.34 -17.85
CA ARG A 355 -6.22 -4.94 -17.62
C ARG A 355 -5.63 -5.36 -18.95
N ARG A 356 -4.35 -5.04 -19.19
CA ARG A 356 -3.61 -5.61 -20.33
C ARG A 356 -3.49 -7.13 -20.17
N PHE A 357 -3.56 -7.86 -21.27
CA PHE A 357 -3.14 -9.26 -21.29
C PHE A 357 -1.61 -9.32 -21.20
N ARG A 358 -1.11 -10.24 -20.37
CA ARG A 358 0.30 -10.55 -20.26
C ARG A 358 0.49 -12.05 -20.44
N GLY A 359 1.23 -12.44 -21.47
CA GLY A 359 1.43 -13.83 -21.83
C GLY A 359 1.49 -14.02 -23.34
N ASP A 360 1.65 -15.27 -23.73
CA ASP A 360 1.76 -15.67 -25.12
C ASP A 360 0.40 -15.97 -25.74
N TRP A 361 0.19 -15.49 -26.96
CA TRP A 361 -0.96 -15.90 -27.76
C TRP A 361 -0.57 -15.98 -29.24
N ARG A 362 -0.73 -17.18 -29.82
CA ARG A 362 -0.39 -17.48 -31.22
C ARG A 362 1.04 -17.06 -31.61
N GLY A 363 2.00 -17.27 -30.70
CA GLY A 363 3.41 -16.94 -30.91
C GLY A 363 3.78 -15.47 -30.71
N ASN A 364 2.85 -14.64 -30.25
CA ASN A 364 3.07 -13.23 -29.93
C ASN A 364 3.04 -12.99 -28.42
N VAL A 365 3.97 -12.17 -27.91
CA VAL A 365 4.12 -11.86 -26.48
C VAL A 365 3.41 -10.55 -26.16
N TYR A 366 2.41 -10.60 -25.29
CA TYR A 366 1.65 -9.43 -24.85
C TYR A 366 2.14 -8.91 -23.49
N PRO A 367 2.06 -7.58 -23.25
CA PRO A 367 1.38 -6.55 -24.04
C PRO A 367 2.17 -6.03 -25.25
N GLN A 368 3.41 -6.45 -25.47
CA GLN A 368 4.31 -5.85 -26.46
C GLN A 368 3.76 -5.98 -27.88
N SER A 369 3.12 -7.10 -28.18
CA SER A 369 2.55 -7.38 -29.51
C SER A 369 1.19 -6.77 -29.80
N TYR A 370 0.58 -5.95 -28.91
CA TYR A 370 -0.58 -5.16 -29.37
C TYR A 370 -0.14 -4.22 -30.48
N THR A 371 -0.88 -4.25 -31.60
CA THR A 371 -0.73 -3.28 -32.68
C THR A 371 -1.01 -1.85 -32.18
N GLU A 372 -0.56 -0.84 -32.92
CA GLU A 372 -0.86 0.57 -32.60
C GLU A 372 -2.37 0.81 -32.48
N GLU A 373 -3.18 0.21 -33.37
CA GLU A 373 -4.63 0.35 -33.35
C GLU A 373 -5.26 -0.32 -32.13
N GLU A 374 -4.86 -1.55 -31.81
CA GLU A 374 -5.31 -2.26 -30.61
C GLU A 374 -4.93 -1.51 -29.34
N ARG A 375 -3.71 -0.96 -29.28
CA ARG A 375 -3.22 -0.20 -28.14
C ARG A 375 -3.98 1.09 -27.93
N ARG A 376 -4.21 1.86 -29.00
CA ARG A 376 -5.10 3.05 -28.96
C ARG A 376 -6.49 2.67 -28.49
N PHE A 377 -7.03 1.58 -29.02
CA PHE A 377 -8.34 1.08 -28.62
C PHE A 377 -8.40 0.77 -27.12
N VAL A 378 -7.44 0.02 -26.58
CA VAL A 378 -7.37 -0.30 -25.14
C VAL A 378 -7.22 0.97 -24.30
N ALA A 379 -6.30 1.86 -24.67
CA ALA A 379 -5.99 3.08 -23.92
C ALA A 379 -7.19 4.01 -23.73
N ARG A 380 -8.15 4.04 -24.67
CA ARG A 380 -9.37 4.86 -24.57
C ARG A 380 -10.23 4.55 -23.34
N PHE A 381 -10.15 3.33 -22.82
CA PHE A 381 -10.94 2.85 -21.68
C PHE A 381 -10.12 2.73 -20.40
N CYS A 382 -8.93 3.34 -20.39
CA CYS A 382 -8.02 3.32 -19.26
C CYS A 382 -7.87 4.71 -18.66
N ASP A 383 -7.43 4.75 -17.41
CA ASP A 383 -6.79 5.92 -16.83
C ASP A 383 -5.33 6.08 -17.32
N ARG A 384 -4.72 7.23 -17.06
CA ARG A 384 -3.36 7.55 -17.52
C ARG A 384 -2.30 6.63 -16.91
N LEU A 385 -2.46 6.23 -15.65
CA LEU A 385 -1.49 5.40 -14.93
C LEU A 385 -1.56 3.95 -15.41
N THR A 386 -2.76 3.40 -15.65
CA THR A 386 -2.92 2.08 -16.29
C THR A 386 -2.20 2.05 -17.64
N VAL A 387 -2.33 3.10 -18.45
CA VAL A 387 -1.62 3.12 -19.75
C VAL A 387 -0.10 3.19 -19.54
N ARG A 388 0.37 4.12 -18.71
CA ARG A 388 1.79 4.38 -18.48
C ARG A 388 2.53 3.20 -17.86
N TYR A 389 1.95 2.58 -16.84
CA TYR A 389 2.63 1.57 -16.01
C TYR A 389 2.20 0.13 -16.32
N MET A 390 1.09 -0.08 -17.05
CA MET A 390 0.68 -1.43 -17.45
C MET A 390 0.72 -1.61 -18.97
N LEU A 391 -0.11 -0.88 -19.71
CA LEU A 391 -0.28 -1.12 -21.15
C LEU A 391 1.04 -0.93 -21.88
N ASN A 392 1.79 0.12 -21.51
CA ASN A 392 3.06 0.50 -22.13
C ASN A 392 4.30 0.09 -21.30
N ASP A 393 4.16 -0.99 -20.54
CA ASP A 393 5.24 -1.68 -19.83
C ASP A 393 6.10 -2.46 -20.86
N PHE A 394 6.95 -1.73 -21.60
CA PHE A 394 7.67 -2.21 -22.79
C PHE A 394 9.17 -2.38 -22.63
N GLU A 395 9.79 -1.67 -21.69
CA GLU A 395 11.24 -1.73 -21.56
C GLU A 395 11.62 -2.98 -20.78
N ASP A 396 12.83 -3.51 -21.04
CA ASP A 396 13.52 -4.36 -20.07
C ASP A 396 13.78 -3.50 -18.82
N HIS A 397 12.79 -3.51 -17.94
CA HIS A 397 12.75 -2.63 -16.80
C HIS A 397 13.77 -3.03 -15.72
N SER A 398 14.46 -4.16 -15.88
CA SER A 398 15.44 -4.69 -14.91
C SER A 398 16.45 -3.64 -14.40
N ALA A 399 16.87 -2.68 -15.24
CA ALA A 399 17.76 -1.59 -14.80
C ALA A 399 17.01 -0.38 -14.18
N LYS A 400 15.84 0.02 -14.70
CA LYS A 400 15.09 1.20 -14.21
C LYS A 400 14.24 0.88 -12.97
N THR A 401 13.48 -0.21 -12.96
CA THR A 401 12.61 -0.61 -11.83
C THR A 401 13.39 -1.14 -10.64
N ALA A 402 14.62 -1.63 -10.84
CA ALA A 402 15.52 -1.95 -9.74
C ALA A 402 15.89 -0.71 -8.91
N SER A 403 15.90 0.49 -9.50
CA SER A 403 16.24 1.74 -8.80
C SER A 403 15.04 2.47 -8.20
N GLN A 404 13.83 2.20 -8.69
CA GLN A 404 12.62 2.86 -8.21
C GLN A 404 12.22 2.38 -6.82
N LEU A 405 11.77 3.31 -5.99
CA LEU A 405 11.43 3.04 -4.61
C LEU A 405 9.99 2.53 -4.50
N SER A 406 9.80 1.47 -3.73
CA SER A 406 8.50 0.86 -3.51
C SER A 406 8.23 0.67 -2.02
N TYR A 407 6.97 0.84 -1.64
CA TYR A 407 6.47 0.53 -0.29
C TYR A 407 6.20 -0.98 -0.09
N ALA A 408 6.53 -1.83 -1.07
CA ALA A 408 6.55 -3.27 -0.92
C ALA A 408 7.57 -3.69 0.16
N GLY A 409 7.08 -4.37 1.20
CA GLY A 409 7.80 -4.67 2.43
C GLY A 409 7.69 -3.61 3.52
N VAL A 410 7.04 -2.47 3.27
CA VAL A 410 6.82 -1.39 4.27
C VAL A 410 5.38 -1.44 4.79
N ASN A 411 4.41 -1.24 3.90
CA ASN A 411 2.97 -1.31 4.19
C ASN A 411 2.19 -2.11 3.14
N TYR A 412 2.87 -2.65 2.13
CA TYR A 412 2.31 -3.61 1.19
C TYR A 412 3.11 -4.89 1.30
N MET A 413 2.46 -6.01 1.59
CA MET A 413 3.12 -7.29 1.81
C MET A 413 2.26 -8.43 1.28
N MET A 414 2.90 -9.55 0.97
CA MET A 414 2.22 -10.83 0.75
C MET A 414 2.45 -11.73 1.95
N VAL A 415 1.41 -12.47 2.34
CA VAL A 415 1.52 -13.57 3.31
C VAL A 415 1.06 -14.84 2.60
N ASP A 416 1.92 -15.86 2.58
CA ASP A 416 1.59 -17.14 1.95
C ASP A 416 0.80 -18.07 2.89
N ASP A 417 0.38 -19.23 2.38
CA ASP A 417 -0.41 -20.24 3.12
C ASP A 417 0.37 -20.91 4.27
N ARG A 418 1.68 -20.69 4.37
CA ARG A 418 2.54 -21.18 5.46
C ARG A 418 2.87 -20.10 6.49
N GLY A 419 2.40 -18.87 6.23
CA GLY A 419 2.65 -17.70 7.07
C GLY A 419 3.94 -16.96 6.75
N ASP A 420 4.66 -17.32 5.68
CA ASP A 420 5.85 -16.58 5.27
C ASP A 420 5.43 -15.21 4.71
N VAL A 421 6.12 -14.18 5.17
CA VAL A 421 5.86 -12.79 4.79
C VAL A 421 6.84 -12.36 3.72
N TRP A 422 6.33 -11.91 2.59
CA TRP A 422 7.09 -11.50 1.42
C TRP A 422 6.83 -10.04 1.09
N ARG A 423 7.75 -9.40 0.35
CA ARG A 423 7.59 -7.98 -0.02
C ARG A 423 6.34 -7.75 -0.88
N SER A 424 6.09 -8.62 -1.86
CA SER A 424 4.92 -8.59 -2.74
C SER A 424 4.79 -9.92 -3.49
N PRO A 425 3.63 -10.21 -4.13
CA PRO A 425 3.51 -11.39 -4.99
C PRO A 425 4.34 -11.28 -6.28
N ASP A 426 4.50 -10.07 -6.81
CA ASP A 426 5.23 -9.83 -8.05
C ASP A 426 6.77 -9.78 -7.85
N PHE A 427 7.21 -9.51 -6.61
CA PHE A 427 8.60 -9.55 -6.18
C PHE A 427 8.71 -10.01 -4.72
N LYS A 428 9.10 -11.27 -4.54
CA LYS A 428 9.28 -11.90 -3.22
C LYS A 428 10.64 -11.58 -2.58
N GLY A 429 11.68 -11.41 -3.40
CA GLY A 429 13.08 -11.39 -2.97
C GLY A 429 13.65 -12.80 -2.78
N ASP A 430 14.92 -12.91 -2.36
CA ASP A 430 15.61 -14.20 -2.22
C ASP A 430 15.10 -15.05 -1.04
N LYS A 431 14.52 -14.41 -0.03
CA LYS A 431 14.01 -15.06 1.18
C LYS A 431 12.83 -14.28 1.78
N PRO A 432 11.97 -14.92 2.58
CA PRO A 432 10.94 -14.23 3.34
C PRO A 432 11.53 -13.15 4.26
N MET A 433 10.73 -12.12 4.51
CA MET A 433 10.97 -11.10 5.53
C MET A 433 10.78 -11.62 6.97
N GLY A 434 10.30 -12.86 7.08
CA GLY A 434 10.07 -13.63 8.29
C GLY A 434 8.76 -14.40 8.17
N ASN A 435 8.29 -14.96 9.29
CA ASN A 435 7.08 -15.75 9.34
C ASN A 435 6.12 -15.18 10.40
N LEU A 436 4.82 -15.17 10.09
CA LEU A 436 3.76 -14.66 10.95
C LEU A 436 3.78 -15.34 12.34
N PHE A 437 4.16 -16.60 12.38
CA PHE A 437 4.16 -17.45 13.56
C PHE A 437 5.50 -17.49 14.31
N GLU A 438 6.56 -16.85 13.81
CA GLU A 438 7.92 -16.91 14.37
C GLU A 438 8.50 -15.53 14.71
N GLU A 439 9.38 -15.41 15.71
CA GLU A 439 9.97 -14.12 16.14
C GLU A 439 11.04 -13.54 15.20
N ASN A 440 10.94 -13.80 13.90
CA ASN A 440 11.91 -13.37 12.89
C ASN A 440 11.35 -12.34 11.88
N PHE A 441 10.07 -11.97 11.98
CA PHE A 441 9.48 -10.96 11.10
C PHE A 441 10.11 -9.58 11.30
N LYS A 442 10.62 -9.00 10.20
CA LYS A 442 11.21 -7.66 10.17
C LYS A 442 10.70 -6.88 8.95
N PRO A 443 9.78 -5.91 9.12
CA PRO A 443 9.35 -5.04 8.03
C PRO A 443 10.49 -4.11 7.59
N LEU A 444 10.39 -3.59 6.38
CA LEU A 444 11.22 -2.46 5.94
C LEU A 444 10.67 -1.17 6.58
N TYR A 445 11.56 -0.30 7.02
CA TYR A 445 11.19 0.99 7.62
C TYR A 445 11.01 2.11 6.60
N ARG A 446 11.54 1.92 5.39
CA ARG A 446 11.52 2.91 4.31
C ARG A 446 11.24 2.27 2.96
N PRO A 447 10.75 3.05 1.98
CA PRO A 447 10.70 2.60 0.60
C PRO A 447 12.06 2.10 0.15
N ALA A 448 12.08 0.95 -0.51
CA ALA A 448 13.31 0.35 -1.02
C ALA A 448 13.14 0.01 -2.49
N ALA A 449 14.28 -0.11 -3.17
CA ALA A 449 14.39 -0.66 -4.53
C ALA A 449 13.40 -1.81 -4.74
N TYR A 450 12.52 -1.70 -5.74
CA TYR A 450 11.49 -2.71 -5.97
C TYR A 450 12.08 -4.04 -6.39
N GLY A 451 13.15 -4.05 -7.20
CA GLY A 451 13.91 -5.25 -7.57
C GLY A 451 13.22 -6.21 -8.56
N GLY A 452 11.93 -6.02 -8.85
CA GLY A 452 11.19 -6.81 -9.85
C GLY A 452 11.50 -6.41 -11.29
N SER A 453 11.43 -7.40 -12.20
CA SER A 453 11.71 -7.24 -13.63
C SER A 453 10.57 -6.60 -14.44
N PHE A 454 9.41 -6.35 -13.82
CA PHE A 454 8.27 -5.66 -14.42
C PHE A 454 7.54 -4.82 -13.36
N LEU A 455 6.87 -3.75 -13.78
CA LEU A 455 6.04 -2.92 -12.90
C LEU A 455 4.71 -3.62 -12.60
N GLY A 456 4.76 -4.63 -11.72
CA GLY A 456 3.57 -5.28 -11.16
C GLY A 456 2.78 -4.38 -10.19
N SER A 457 3.33 -3.19 -9.94
CA SER A 457 2.98 -2.25 -8.90
C SER A 457 1.57 -1.69 -8.93
N VAL A 458 0.65 -2.22 -9.73
CA VAL A 458 -0.75 -1.80 -9.85
C VAL A 458 -1.71 -2.96 -10.13
N ASN A 459 -1.21 -4.21 -10.21
CA ASN A 459 -2.03 -5.40 -10.47
C ASN A 459 -3.03 -5.67 -9.33
N ILE A 460 -2.60 -5.38 -8.10
CA ILE A 460 -3.38 -5.58 -6.88
C ILE A 460 -3.40 -4.27 -6.06
N VAL A 461 -2.24 -3.65 -5.84
CA VAL A 461 -2.05 -2.43 -5.03
C VAL A 461 -1.02 -1.53 -5.70
N ALA A 462 -1.26 -0.21 -5.72
CA ALA A 462 -0.29 0.81 -6.14
C ALA A 462 0.84 0.93 -5.12
N SER A 463 2.06 0.43 -5.40
CA SER A 463 3.14 0.40 -4.38
C SER A 463 4.39 1.22 -4.70
N MET A 464 4.55 1.75 -5.91
CA MET A 464 5.72 2.59 -6.23
C MET A 464 5.56 4.00 -5.67
N ARG A 465 6.62 4.52 -5.06
CA ARG A 465 6.67 5.89 -4.54
C ARG A 465 6.42 6.92 -5.63
N GLU A 466 6.96 6.70 -6.82
CA GLU A 466 6.89 7.61 -7.96
C GLU A 466 5.48 7.71 -8.57
N THR A 467 4.58 6.76 -8.28
CA THR A 467 3.17 6.88 -8.69
C THR A 467 2.44 7.97 -7.91
N GLY A 468 2.97 8.37 -6.75
CA GLY A 468 2.31 9.32 -5.86
C GLY A 468 1.07 8.76 -5.18
N ILE A 469 0.77 7.46 -5.31
CA ILE A 469 -0.40 6.83 -4.70
C ILE A 469 -0.02 6.22 -3.35
N TYR A 470 -0.70 6.65 -2.30
CA TYR A 470 -0.49 6.19 -0.93
C TYR A 470 -1.68 5.35 -0.47
N GLN A 471 -1.42 4.39 0.43
CA GLN A 471 -2.48 3.54 0.99
C GLN A 471 -3.54 4.31 1.80
N LEU A 472 -3.26 5.55 2.22
CA LEU A 472 -4.26 6.41 2.86
C LEU A 472 -5.49 6.71 2.00
N GLU A 473 -5.41 6.58 0.68
CA GLU A 473 -6.53 6.83 -0.24
C GLU A 473 -7.31 5.54 -0.56
N GLY A 474 -7.29 4.53 0.31
CA GLY A 474 -7.98 3.25 0.12
C GLY A 474 -7.28 2.28 -0.86
N ASN A 475 -6.35 2.78 -1.70
CA ASN A 475 -5.46 2.04 -2.62
C ASN A 475 -6.05 0.72 -3.16
N HIS A 476 -7.26 0.85 -3.68
CA HIS A 476 -7.98 -0.14 -4.46
C HIS A 476 -8.16 0.38 -5.89
N THR A 477 -8.69 -0.47 -6.77
CA THR A 477 -8.72 -0.24 -8.22
C THR A 477 -9.37 1.09 -8.63
N TRP A 478 -10.45 1.50 -7.95
CA TRP A 478 -11.07 2.81 -8.18
C TRP A 478 -10.16 3.99 -7.83
N CYS A 479 -9.49 3.96 -6.68
CA CYS A 479 -8.60 5.04 -6.25
C CYS A 479 -7.38 5.18 -7.16
N PHE A 480 -6.87 4.05 -7.67
CA PHE A 480 -5.84 4.03 -8.70
C PHE A 480 -6.31 4.75 -9.98
N ALA A 481 -7.49 4.37 -10.48
CA ALA A 481 -8.06 4.98 -11.68
C ALA A 481 -8.37 6.47 -11.49
N LYS A 482 -8.83 6.87 -10.30
CA LYS A 482 -9.09 8.27 -9.94
C LYS A 482 -7.83 9.13 -10.04
N ASN A 483 -6.72 8.64 -9.49
CA ASN A 483 -5.41 9.28 -9.62
C ASN A 483 -4.93 9.36 -11.08
N GLY A 484 -5.29 8.40 -11.91
CA GLY A 484 -5.05 8.46 -13.35
C GLY A 484 -6.03 9.33 -14.15
N GLY A 485 -6.95 10.04 -13.49
CA GLY A 485 -7.85 11.03 -14.08
C GLY A 485 -9.26 10.52 -14.40
N VAL A 486 -9.62 9.30 -14.00
CA VAL A 486 -11.01 8.84 -14.08
C VAL A 486 -11.84 9.54 -13.00
N TYR A 487 -13.04 9.98 -13.33
CA TYR A 487 -13.91 10.58 -12.32
C TYR A 487 -15.37 10.20 -12.55
N ARG A 488 -16.16 10.30 -11.48
CA ARG A 488 -17.61 10.13 -11.52
C ARG A 488 -18.25 11.51 -11.47
N ASP A 489 -19.13 11.83 -12.43
CA ASP A 489 -19.84 13.10 -12.43
C ASP A 489 -21.00 13.11 -11.43
N ALA A 490 -21.63 14.28 -11.24
CA ALA A 490 -22.77 14.44 -10.32
C ALA A 490 -23.99 13.56 -10.66
N LYS A 491 -24.06 13.01 -11.88
CA LYS A 491 -25.11 12.07 -12.32
C LYS A 491 -24.70 10.61 -12.15
N GLY A 492 -23.52 10.34 -11.58
CA GLY A 492 -23.00 9.00 -11.37
C GLY A 492 -22.31 8.39 -12.59
N ARG A 493 -22.19 9.13 -13.71
CA ARG A 493 -21.54 8.65 -14.95
C ARG A 493 -20.03 8.70 -14.80
N ILE A 494 -19.36 7.73 -15.41
CA ILE A 494 -17.92 7.55 -15.27
C ILE A 494 -17.24 8.09 -16.52
N HIS A 495 -16.23 8.93 -16.33
CA HIS A 495 -15.50 9.58 -17.40
C HIS A 495 -14.07 9.08 -17.43
N TYR A 496 -13.64 8.60 -18.60
CA TYR A 496 -12.28 8.16 -18.83
C TYR A 496 -11.49 9.26 -19.55
N PRO A 497 -10.32 9.67 -19.04
CA PRO A 497 -9.60 10.85 -19.55
C PRO A 497 -9.06 10.66 -20.97
N LEU A 498 -8.91 9.41 -21.41
CA LEU A 498 -8.30 9.05 -22.69
C LEU A 498 -9.31 8.73 -23.79
N MET A 499 -10.60 8.71 -23.48
CA MET A 499 -11.64 8.19 -24.38
C MET A 499 -11.69 8.93 -25.72
N VAL A 500 -11.53 10.24 -25.68
CA VAL A 500 -11.53 11.14 -26.85
C VAL A 500 -10.16 11.76 -27.12
N SER A 501 -9.08 11.25 -26.52
CA SER A 501 -7.74 11.79 -26.73
C SER A 501 -7.21 11.51 -28.13
N ASP A 502 -6.37 12.43 -28.61
CA ASP A 502 -5.54 12.29 -29.79
C ASP A 502 -4.19 11.64 -29.42
N PHE A 503 -4.00 10.39 -29.83
CA PHE A 503 -2.77 9.65 -29.56
C PHE A 503 -1.63 10.00 -30.50
N ASP A 504 -1.85 10.89 -31.48
CA ASP A 504 -0.77 11.45 -32.30
C ASP A 504 -0.10 12.66 -31.64
N ASP A 505 -0.70 13.24 -30.59
CA ASP A 505 -0.06 14.28 -29.79
C ASP A 505 1.21 13.79 -29.07
N SER A 506 2.34 14.44 -29.37
CA SER A 506 3.65 14.09 -28.83
C SER A 506 3.78 14.32 -27.32
N SER A 507 3.03 15.28 -26.77
CA SER A 507 3.03 15.56 -25.33
C SER A 507 2.34 14.44 -24.57
N LEU A 508 1.15 14.06 -25.01
CA LEU A 508 0.39 12.95 -24.46
C LEU A 508 1.18 11.65 -24.54
N ARG A 509 1.77 11.34 -25.71
CA ARG A 509 2.60 10.13 -25.87
C ARG A 509 3.74 10.06 -24.87
N ARG A 510 4.44 11.18 -24.61
CA ARG A 510 5.49 11.24 -23.56
C ARG A 510 4.92 11.02 -22.15
N GLN A 511 3.76 11.60 -21.84
CA GLN A 511 3.10 11.38 -20.54
C GLN A 511 2.68 9.92 -20.33
N LEU A 512 2.24 9.25 -21.38
CA LEU A 512 1.76 7.87 -21.34
C LEU A 512 2.86 6.81 -21.54
N ASN A 513 4.12 7.22 -21.66
CA ASN A 513 5.23 6.34 -22.03
C ASN A 513 4.94 5.54 -23.30
N TRP A 514 4.34 6.18 -24.31
CA TRP A 514 3.92 5.50 -25.54
C TRP A 514 5.13 5.00 -26.34
N PRO A 515 5.14 3.74 -26.80
CA PRO A 515 6.25 3.17 -27.56
C PRO A 515 6.45 3.88 -28.91
N PHE A 516 7.69 3.99 -29.36
CA PHE A 516 7.99 4.40 -30.73
C PHE A 516 8.02 3.16 -31.62
N ILE A 517 7.07 3.06 -32.55
CA ILE A 517 7.05 1.97 -33.53
C ILE A 517 7.92 2.39 -34.72
N ASP A 518 9.12 1.81 -34.83
CA ASP A 518 9.95 1.95 -36.03
C ASP A 518 9.44 1.00 -37.11
N ASN A 519 8.69 1.52 -38.09
CA ASN A 519 8.10 0.72 -39.17
C ASN A 519 9.15 0.07 -40.10
N ASN A 520 10.45 0.38 -39.96
CA ASN A 520 11.52 -0.15 -40.83
C ASN A 520 12.30 -1.33 -40.25
N ARG A 521 12.01 -1.74 -39.02
CA ARG A 521 12.51 -3.00 -38.43
C ARG A 521 11.30 -3.70 -37.85
N GLY A 522 11.07 -4.97 -38.18
CA GLY A 522 9.95 -5.76 -37.66
C GLY A 522 10.06 -6.09 -36.16
N GLY A 523 10.37 -5.10 -35.33
CA GLY A 523 10.53 -5.17 -33.89
C GLY A 523 10.55 -3.76 -33.27
N ILE A 524 9.83 -3.59 -32.17
CA ILE A 524 9.69 -2.35 -31.39
C ILE A 524 11.01 -2.09 -30.64
N ARG A 525 11.47 -0.83 -30.62
CA ARG A 525 12.61 -0.38 -29.80
C ARG A 525 12.17 0.19 -28.47
#